data_AF-K2RPW9-F1
#
_entry.id   AF-K2RPW9-F1
#
_cell.length_a   1.000
_cell.length_b   1.000
_cell.length_c   1.000
_cell.angle_alpha   90.00
_cell.angle_beta   90.00
_cell.angle_gamma   90.00
#
_symmetry.space_group_name_H-M   'P 1'
#
loop_
_entity.id
_entity.type
_entity.pdbx_description
1 polymer ?
#
loop_
_entity_poly.entity_id
_entity_poly.type
_entity_poly.pdbx_seq_one_letter_code
_entity_poly.pdbx_strand_id
1 'polypeptide(L)'
;MHSSGLDFNGRPLEAWNTLPRTIEATCPLDSLLLDFLAERHAQAAEGAPIKTLVGPPYPDFTYLLNPERPDQSHPLSKVFTDILRTFPDISGLPERVAVLYIMFLVMRWQIEPTQENYERLPDWMTPRPSQLFTPHPVWNDYLPWPRLRDHIITDQPQQAFDNFFIPYTTSLSLNWPHSPRDVLLPASSAPANATSTPSINTTPSGIPVDPATEASPPAPATQDGDSSSPKADDGSSGDAGSSANVGAEPEWVINPDFEAHLRNIENWSLGPQFSAAFPDLATYVKIKDQ
;
A
#
# COMPACT_ATOMS: atom_id res chain seq x y z
N MET A 1 -27.21 12.10 -12.26
CA MET A 1 -26.00 12.12 -13.11
C MET A 1 -25.69 10.68 -13.48
N HIS A 2 -25.53 10.36 -14.76
CA HIS A 2 -25.07 9.02 -15.15
C HIS A 2 -23.59 8.91 -14.80
N SER A 3 -23.21 7.90 -14.01
CA SER A 3 -21.80 7.53 -13.90
C SER A 3 -21.33 7.11 -15.30
N SER A 4 -20.11 7.52 -15.68
CA SER A 4 -19.49 7.13 -16.96
C SER A 4 -19.29 5.62 -17.08
N GLY A 5 -19.39 4.87 -15.98
CA GLY A 5 -18.99 3.47 -15.91
C GLY A 5 -17.47 3.30 -15.92
N LEU A 6 -16.70 4.39 -15.79
CA LEU A 6 -15.25 4.42 -15.84
C LEU A 6 -14.66 4.99 -14.55
N ASP A 7 -13.46 4.52 -14.16
CA ASP A 7 -12.62 5.09 -13.12
C ASP A 7 -11.94 6.40 -13.60
N PHE A 8 -11.17 7.04 -12.72
CA PHE A 8 -10.47 8.29 -13.03
C PHE A 8 -9.35 8.11 -14.07
N ASN A 9 -8.88 6.88 -14.30
CA ASN A 9 -7.93 6.50 -15.34
C ASN A 9 -8.63 6.09 -16.66
N GLY A 10 -9.95 6.22 -16.76
CA GLY A 10 -10.74 5.89 -17.95
C GLY A 10 -10.96 4.39 -18.19
N ARG A 11 -10.67 3.53 -17.20
CA ARG A 11 -10.89 2.08 -17.26
C ARG A 11 -12.30 1.72 -16.78
N PRO A 12 -12.93 0.63 -17.24
CA PRO A 12 -14.21 0.16 -16.69
C PRO A 12 -14.20 0.06 -15.16
N LEU A 13 -15.32 0.41 -14.52
CA LEU A 13 -15.49 0.27 -13.07
C LEU A 13 -15.73 -1.20 -12.71
N GLU A 14 -14.87 -1.68 -11.81
CA GLU A 14 -14.80 -3.02 -11.25
C GLU A 14 -14.70 -2.92 -9.72
N ALA A 15 -14.88 -4.04 -9.02
CA ALA A 15 -14.77 -4.06 -7.56
C ALA A 15 -13.38 -3.62 -7.05
N TRP A 16 -12.32 -3.92 -7.80
CA TRP A 16 -10.94 -3.63 -7.42
C TRP A 16 -10.45 -2.21 -7.78
N ASN A 17 -11.21 -1.42 -8.55
CA ASN A 17 -10.89 0.00 -8.82
C ASN A 17 -11.96 1.01 -8.40
N THR A 18 -13.01 0.57 -7.72
CA THR A 18 -13.98 1.48 -7.10
C THR A 18 -13.41 2.05 -5.80
N LEU A 19 -12.99 3.32 -5.82
CA LEU A 19 -12.45 4.01 -4.64
C LEU A 19 -13.56 4.41 -3.63
N PRO A 20 -13.21 4.58 -2.33
CA PRO A 20 -14.09 5.17 -1.33
C PRO A 20 -14.62 6.55 -1.70
N ARG A 21 -15.80 6.88 -1.19
CA ARG A 21 -16.40 8.22 -1.26
C ARG A 21 -15.99 9.04 -0.05
N THR A 22 -15.01 9.91 -0.23
CA THR A 22 -14.57 10.84 0.81
C THR A 22 -15.31 12.19 0.75
N ILE A 23 -15.24 12.97 1.83
CA ILE A 23 -15.63 14.39 1.86
C ILE A 23 -14.40 15.30 1.95
N GLU A 24 -14.61 16.62 1.93
CA GLU A 24 -13.57 17.61 2.20
C GLU A 24 -12.94 17.41 3.59
N ALA A 25 -11.68 17.82 3.75
CA ALA A 25 -10.90 17.55 4.95
C ALA A 25 -11.57 18.05 6.24
N THR A 26 -11.72 17.16 7.23
CA THR A 26 -12.31 17.48 8.55
C THR A 26 -11.27 17.69 9.63
N CYS A 27 -10.04 17.19 9.42
CA CYS A 27 -8.90 17.34 10.32
C CYS A 27 -7.57 17.46 9.53
N PRO A 28 -6.44 17.81 10.19
CA PRO A 28 -5.15 17.91 9.52
C PRO A 28 -4.66 16.61 8.85
N LEU A 29 -5.05 15.45 9.39
CA LEU A 29 -4.73 14.16 8.77
C LEU A 29 -5.47 13.98 7.44
N ASP A 30 -6.74 14.38 7.36
CA ASP A 30 -7.48 14.34 6.08
C ASP A 30 -6.80 15.20 5.02
N SER A 31 -6.34 16.41 5.37
CA SER A 31 -5.61 17.28 4.43
C SER A 31 -4.35 16.59 3.89
N LEU A 32 -3.51 16.04 4.78
CA LEU A 32 -2.28 15.34 4.36
C LEU A 32 -2.56 14.14 3.43
N LEU A 33 -3.64 13.39 3.68
CA LEU A 33 -4.03 12.24 2.87
C LEU A 33 -4.62 12.67 1.51
N LEU A 34 -5.55 13.62 1.50
CA LEU A 34 -6.24 14.09 0.31
C LEU A 34 -5.32 14.88 -0.62
N ASP A 35 -4.50 15.79 -0.07
CA ASP A 35 -3.56 16.60 -0.86
C ASP A 35 -2.52 15.71 -1.55
N PHE A 36 -1.99 14.71 -0.83
CA PHE A 36 -1.03 13.76 -1.39
C PHE A 36 -1.66 12.87 -2.47
N LEU A 37 -2.86 12.35 -2.24
CA LEU A 37 -3.58 11.55 -3.25
C LEU A 37 -3.89 12.38 -4.50
N ALA A 38 -4.36 13.60 -4.34
CA ALA A 38 -4.67 14.52 -5.44
C ALA A 38 -3.42 14.90 -6.25
N GLU A 39 -2.27 15.16 -5.60
CA GLU A 39 -0.99 15.41 -6.27
C GLU A 39 -0.59 14.22 -7.16
N ARG A 40 -0.74 13.00 -6.65
CA ARG A 40 -0.40 11.77 -7.38
C ARG A 40 -1.36 11.50 -8.54
N HIS A 41 -2.66 11.73 -8.37
CA HIS A 41 -3.64 11.63 -9.46
C HIS A 41 -3.42 12.70 -10.54
N ALA A 42 -3.02 13.92 -10.17
CA ALA A 42 -2.64 14.95 -11.14
C ALA A 42 -1.40 14.53 -11.96
N GLN A 43 -0.36 14.02 -11.31
CA GLN A 43 0.82 13.46 -11.99
C GLN A 43 0.46 12.28 -12.90
N ALA A 44 -0.49 11.43 -12.49
CA ALA A 44 -0.97 10.33 -13.33
C ALA A 44 -1.68 10.83 -14.60
N ALA A 45 -2.52 11.87 -14.48
CA ALA A 45 -3.19 12.51 -15.61
C ALA A 45 -2.21 13.21 -16.58
N GLU A 46 -1.06 13.67 -16.08
CA GLU A 46 0.05 14.18 -16.90
C GLU A 46 0.92 13.08 -17.55
N GLY A 47 0.62 11.80 -17.28
CA GLY A 47 1.34 10.65 -17.85
C GLY A 47 2.65 10.31 -17.12
N ALA A 48 2.79 10.69 -15.85
CA ALA A 48 3.96 10.33 -15.06
C ALA A 48 4.14 8.80 -14.94
N PRO A 49 5.39 8.29 -14.99
CA PRO A 49 5.63 6.85 -14.89
C PRO A 49 5.11 6.26 -13.57
N ILE A 50 4.49 5.08 -13.64
CA ILE A 50 3.94 4.36 -12.47
C ILE A 50 4.94 4.21 -11.31
N LYS A 51 6.24 4.01 -11.61
CA LYS A 51 7.32 3.95 -10.60
C LYS A 51 7.47 5.26 -9.81
N THR A 52 7.20 6.40 -10.42
CA THR A 52 7.21 7.73 -9.78
C THR A 52 5.96 7.95 -8.94
N LEU A 53 4.81 7.42 -9.36
CA LEU A 53 3.53 7.54 -8.67
C LEU A 53 3.48 6.70 -7.38
N VAL A 54 3.71 5.40 -7.49
CA VAL A 54 3.49 4.43 -6.39
C VAL A 54 4.76 3.83 -5.79
N GLY A 55 5.92 4.03 -6.40
CA GLY A 55 7.20 3.57 -5.83
C GLY A 55 7.35 2.05 -5.73
N PRO A 56 8.25 1.55 -4.85
CA PRO A 56 8.47 0.11 -4.63
C PRO A 56 7.23 -0.59 -4.04
N PRO A 57 7.09 -1.93 -4.17
CA PRO A 57 5.91 -2.66 -3.71
C PRO A 57 5.75 -2.71 -2.18
N TYR A 58 6.80 -2.39 -1.42
CA TYR A 58 6.82 -2.29 0.03
C TYR A 58 7.28 -0.89 0.46
N PRO A 59 6.83 -0.39 1.62
CA PRO A 59 7.34 0.87 2.17
C PRO A 59 8.84 0.76 2.51
N ASP A 60 9.48 1.92 2.58
CA ASP A 60 10.83 2.06 3.11
C ASP A 60 10.75 2.48 4.59
N PHE A 61 11.38 1.69 5.46
CA PHE A 61 11.44 1.94 6.91
C PHE A 61 12.73 2.64 7.36
N THR A 62 13.67 2.90 6.44
CA THR A 62 14.99 3.46 6.75
C THR A 62 14.88 4.83 7.42
N TYR A 63 13.98 5.70 6.94
CA TYR A 63 13.72 7.02 7.52
C TYR A 63 12.90 6.98 8.82
N LEU A 64 12.10 5.92 9.04
CA LEU A 64 11.43 5.69 10.33
C LEU A 64 12.45 5.33 11.43
N LEU A 65 13.45 4.49 11.09
CA LEU A 65 14.50 4.06 12.02
C LEU A 65 15.62 5.09 12.21
N ASN A 66 15.95 5.87 11.19
CA ASN A 66 17.10 6.77 11.17
C ASN A 66 16.67 8.22 10.84
N PRO A 67 15.91 8.89 11.71
CA PRO A 67 15.35 10.22 11.42
C PRO A 67 16.40 11.32 11.17
N GLU A 68 17.61 11.16 11.71
CA GLU A 68 18.75 12.08 11.55
C GLU A 68 19.43 11.99 10.17
N ARG A 69 19.14 10.96 9.37
CA ARG A 69 19.74 10.80 8.03
C ARG A 69 18.95 11.60 6.99
N PRO A 70 19.60 12.14 5.95
CA PRO A 70 18.90 12.71 4.79
C PRO A 70 17.95 11.68 4.18
N ASP A 71 16.69 12.06 4.03
CA ASP A 71 15.66 11.18 3.49
C ASP A 71 15.87 10.95 1.98
N GLN A 72 15.81 9.68 1.58
CA GLN A 72 15.88 9.22 0.19
C GLN A 72 14.70 8.30 -0.15
N SER A 73 13.76 8.11 0.79
CA SER A 73 12.59 7.28 0.61
C SER A 73 11.69 7.84 -0.50
N HIS A 74 10.96 6.94 -1.17
CA HIS A 74 9.91 7.36 -2.11
C HIS A 74 8.85 8.21 -1.38
N PRO A 75 8.28 9.27 -1.99
CA PRO A 75 7.31 10.15 -1.34
C PRO A 75 6.14 9.44 -0.64
N LEU A 76 5.70 8.29 -1.16
CA LEU A 76 4.64 7.46 -0.57
C LEU A 76 5.06 6.83 0.78
N SER A 77 6.33 6.41 0.93
CA SER A 77 6.87 5.96 2.23
C SER A 77 7.10 7.15 3.17
N LYS A 78 7.54 8.28 2.62
CA LYS A 78 7.84 9.49 3.38
C LYS A 78 6.60 10.07 4.05
N VAL A 79 5.49 10.25 3.32
CA VAL A 79 4.28 10.90 3.86
C VAL A 79 3.75 10.17 5.10
N PHE A 80 3.77 8.83 5.12
CA PHE A 80 3.37 8.06 6.31
C PHE A 80 4.41 8.08 7.43
N THR A 81 5.69 8.19 7.10
CA THR A 81 6.74 8.41 8.12
C THR A 81 6.58 9.78 8.79
N ASP A 82 6.24 10.83 8.03
CA ASP A 82 5.98 12.16 8.55
C ASP A 82 4.70 12.19 9.40
N ILE A 83 3.61 11.56 8.93
CA ILE A 83 2.35 11.41 9.69
C ILE A 83 2.59 10.70 11.03
N LEU A 84 3.36 9.60 11.05
CA LEU A 84 3.70 8.91 12.30
C LEU A 84 4.54 9.77 13.26
N ARG A 85 5.28 10.76 12.77
CA ARG A 85 6.01 11.72 13.61
C ARG A 85 5.13 12.83 14.16
N THR A 86 4.02 13.17 13.49
CA THR A 86 2.99 14.05 14.09
C THR A 86 2.21 13.37 15.22
N PHE A 87 2.30 12.03 15.32
CA PHE A 87 1.56 11.19 16.27
C PHE A 87 2.50 10.34 17.15
N PRO A 88 3.31 10.97 18.03
CA PRO A 88 4.33 10.28 18.82
C PRO A 88 3.74 9.25 19.82
N ASP A 89 2.46 9.38 20.16
CA ASP A 89 1.75 8.55 21.13
C ASP A 89 1.46 7.13 20.63
N ILE A 90 1.62 6.85 19.32
CA ILE A 90 1.64 5.47 18.81
C ILE A 90 2.87 4.78 19.40
N SER A 91 2.62 3.95 20.41
CA SER A 91 3.66 3.34 21.24
C SER A 91 4.18 2.04 20.61
N GLY A 92 5.50 1.81 20.70
CA GLY A 92 6.15 0.63 20.13
C GLY A 92 6.64 0.81 18.68
N LEU A 93 7.76 0.13 18.37
CA LEU A 93 8.23 -0.02 16.99
C LEU A 93 7.33 -0.94 16.14
N PRO A 94 6.78 -2.06 16.66
CA PRO A 94 5.87 -2.93 15.90
C PRO A 94 4.64 -2.18 15.37
N GLU A 95 3.96 -1.46 16.25
CA GLU A 95 2.77 -0.67 15.94
C GLU A 95 3.05 0.38 14.85
N ARG A 96 4.17 1.12 14.96
CA ARG A 96 4.59 2.12 13.96
C ARG A 96 4.88 1.48 12.60
N VAL A 97 5.61 0.37 12.57
CA VAL A 97 5.93 -0.36 11.32
C VAL A 97 4.66 -0.90 10.67
N ALA A 98 3.74 -1.48 11.45
CA ALA A 98 2.49 -2.02 10.93
C ALA A 98 1.51 -0.93 10.46
N VAL A 99 1.35 0.17 11.19
CA VAL A 99 0.53 1.31 10.74
C VAL A 99 1.09 1.89 9.45
N LEU A 100 2.41 2.13 9.37
CA LEU A 100 3.06 2.60 8.13
C LEU A 100 2.78 1.65 6.96
N TYR A 101 2.99 0.35 7.15
CA TYR A 101 2.75 -0.68 6.13
C TYR A 101 1.30 -0.68 5.62
N ILE A 102 0.32 -0.61 6.52
CA ILE A 102 -1.10 -0.61 6.14
C ILE A 102 -1.49 0.69 5.43
N MET A 103 -1.08 1.85 5.95
CA MET A 103 -1.35 3.14 5.31
C MET A 103 -0.72 3.21 3.91
N PHE A 104 0.52 2.72 3.78
CA PHE A 104 1.22 2.64 2.50
C PHE A 104 0.45 1.80 1.47
N LEU A 105 -0.01 0.60 1.84
CA LEU A 105 -0.75 -0.26 0.90
C LEU A 105 -2.09 0.35 0.46
N VAL A 106 -2.86 0.93 1.39
CA VAL A 106 -4.14 1.59 1.07
C VAL A 106 -3.92 2.75 0.10
N MET A 107 -2.97 3.64 0.40
CA MET A 107 -2.68 4.80 -0.46
C MET A 107 -2.06 4.37 -1.79
N ARG A 108 -1.20 3.35 -1.82
CA ARG A 108 -0.65 2.78 -3.07
C ARG A 108 -1.76 2.34 -4.01
N TRP A 109 -2.77 1.65 -3.47
CA TRP A 109 -3.95 1.23 -4.21
C TRP A 109 -4.83 2.43 -4.60
N GLN A 110 -5.07 3.41 -3.72
CA GLN A 110 -5.86 4.60 -4.05
C GLN A 110 -5.23 5.43 -5.19
N ILE A 111 -3.89 5.53 -5.23
CA ILE A 111 -3.15 6.20 -6.31
C ILE A 111 -3.27 5.45 -7.63
N GLU A 112 -3.03 4.14 -7.62
CA GLU A 112 -3.07 3.30 -8.82
C GLU A 112 -3.88 2.02 -8.55
N PRO A 113 -5.21 2.08 -8.73
CA PRO A 113 -6.08 0.97 -8.34
C PRO A 113 -6.11 -0.09 -9.43
N THR A 114 -5.02 -0.86 -9.53
CA THR A 114 -4.96 -2.12 -10.26
C THR A 114 -5.46 -3.26 -9.38
N GLN A 115 -5.88 -4.36 -10.01
CA GLN A 115 -6.18 -5.61 -9.32
C GLN A 115 -4.98 -6.08 -8.46
N GLU A 116 -3.75 -5.98 -8.97
CA GLU A 116 -2.53 -6.32 -8.21
C GLU A 116 -2.39 -5.50 -6.92
N ASN A 117 -2.59 -4.16 -6.97
CA ASN A 117 -2.51 -3.34 -5.76
C ASN A 117 -3.68 -3.60 -4.79
N TYR A 118 -4.87 -3.93 -5.31
CA TYR A 118 -6.04 -4.31 -4.50
C TYR A 118 -5.80 -5.64 -3.76
N GLU A 119 -5.30 -6.67 -4.44
CA GLU A 119 -5.01 -8.00 -3.89
C GLU A 119 -3.85 -7.98 -2.86
N ARG A 120 -3.06 -6.90 -2.82
CA ARG A 120 -2.06 -6.68 -1.75
C ARG A 120 -2.69 -6.19 -0.45
N LEU A 121 -3.87 -5.56 -0.47
CA LEU A 121 -4.57 -5.16 0.74
C LEU A 121 -4.92 -6.41 1.58
N PRO A 122 -4.75 -6.39 2.91
CA PRO A 122 -5.41 -7.39 3.75
C PRO A 122 -6.92 -7.33 3.57
N ASP A 123 -7.62 -8.46 3.59
CA ASP A 123 -9.07 -8.55 3.38
C ASP A 123 -9.86 -7.53 4.21
N TRP A 124 -9.45 -7.32 5.47
CA TRP A 124 -10.06 -6.38 6.41
C TRP A 124 -9.83 -4.89 6.08
N MET A 125 -8.88 -4.54 5.22
CA MET A 125 -8.70 -3.19 4.70
C MET A 125 -9.46 -2.91 3.40
N THR A 126 -9.87 -3.95 2.66
CA THR A 126 -10.63 -3.76 1.41
C THR A 126 -11.87 -2.85 1.61
N PRO A 127 -12.28 -2.07 0.58
CA PRO A 127 -13.38 -1.13 0.70
C PRO A 127 -14.71 -1.81 1.03
N ARG A 128 -15.43 -1.24 1.98
CA ARG A 128 -16.73 -1.71 2.45
C ARG A 128 -17.86 -0.96 1.74
N PRO A 129 -19.08 -1.52 1.61
CA PRO A 129 -20.20 -0.82 0.98
C PRO A 129 -20.50 0.55 1.62
N SER A 130 -20.32 0.69 2.94
CA SER A 130 -20.37 1.99 3.63
C SER A 130 -19.41 3.01 3.03
N GLN A 131 -18.13 2.63 2.86
CA GLN A 131 -17.11 3.47 2.24
C GLN A 131 -17.41 3.82 0.78
N LEU A 132 -18.03 2.90 0.01
CA LEU A 132 -18.32 3.12 -1.41
C LEU A 132 -19.60 3.94 -1.67
N PHE A 133 -20.57 3.95 -0.75
CA PHE A 133 -21.87 4.60 -0.96
C PHE A 133 -22.12 5.83 -0.07
N THR A 134 -21.51 5.91 1.12
CA THR A 134 -21.69 7.01 2.08
C THR A 134 -20.47 7.92 2.11
N PRO A 135 -20.58 9.22 1.77
CA PRO A 135 -19.48 10.18 1.90
C PRO A 135 -19.00 10.35 3.35
N HIS A 136 -17.69 10.25 3.60
CA HIS A 136 -17.12 10.28 4.96
C HIS A 136 -15.68 10.82 5.02
N PRO A 137 -15.16 11.21 6.21
CA PRO A 137 -13.77 11.66 6.38
C PRO A 137 -12.76 10.57 6.01
N VAL A 138 -11.72 10.91 5.23
CA VAL A 138 -10.79 9.92 4.67
C VAL A 138 -10.00 9.17 5.76
N TRP A 139 -9.77 9.77 6.93
CA TRP A 139 -9.11 9.07 8.05
C TRP A 139 -9.85 7.78 8.50
N ASN A 140 -11.17 7.68 8.27
CA ASN A 140 -11.94 6.47 8.57
C ASN A 140 -11.50 5.26 7.74
N ASP A 141 -11.05 5.46 6.50
CA ASP A 141 -10.63 4.37 5.59
C ASP A 141 -9.49 3.54 6.19
N TYR A 142 -8.66 4.19 7.02
CA TYR A 142 -7.41 3.68 7.59
C TYR A 142 -7.58 2.96 8.95
N LEU A 143 -8.81 2.81 9.45
CA LEU A 143 -9.08 2.04 10.68
C LEU A 143 -9.09 0.52 10.41
N PRO A 144 -8.33 -0.32 11.14
CA PRO A 144 -8.22 -1.75 10.86
C PRO A 144 -9.53 -2.55 10.94
N TRP A 145 -10.46 -2.19 11.81
CA TRP A 145 -11.65 -3.00 12.08
C TRP A 145 -12.80 -2.68 11.09
N PRO A 146 -13.23 -3.62 10.22
CA PRO A 146 -14.27 -3.33 9.22
C PRO A 146 -15.60 -2.88 9.82
N ARG A 147 -16.00 -3.49 10.96
CA ARG A 147 -17.26 -3.15 11.64
C ARG A 147 -17.21 -1.79 12.33
N LEU A 148 -16.03 -1.36 12.79
CA LEU A 148 -15.82 -0.02 13.32
C LEU A 148 -15.94 1.01 12.18
N ARG A 149 -15.33 0.75 11.01
CA ARG A 149 -15.47 1.58 9.81
C ARG A 149 -16.94 1.73 9.40
N ASP A 150 -17.69 0.63 9.29
CA ASP A 150 -19.14 0.69 8.99
C ASP A 150 -19.88 1.60 9.96
N HIS A 151 -19.65 1.44 11.26
CA HIS A 151 -20.39 2.19 12.28
C HIS A 151 -20.03 3.68 12.24
N ILE A 152 -18.75 4.05 12.27
CA ILE A 152 -18.32 5.47 12.25
C ILE A 152 -18.74 6.18 10.95
N ILE A 153 -18.79 5.49 9.82
CA ILE A 153 -19.23 6.06 8.53
C ILE A 153 -20.75 6.28 8.49
N THR A 154 -21.53 5.40 9.14
CA THR A 154 -23.00 5.46 9.12
C THR A 154 -23.61 6.27 10.27
N ASP A 155 -22.89 6.42 11.39
CA ASP A 155 -23.35 7.15 12.56
C ASP A 155 -23.35 8.68 12.35
N GLN A 156 -24.27 9.37 13.02
CA GLN A 156 -24.51 10.81 12.86
C GLN A 156 -24.90 11.47 14.19
N PRO A 157 -24.24 12.57 14.61
CA PRO A 157 -23.16 13.28 13.91
C PRO A 157 -21.86 12.45 13.87
N GLN A 158 -21.07 12.62 12.81
CA GLN A 158 -19.80 11.88 12.65
C GLN A 158 -18.84 12.13 13.81
N GLN A 159 -18.13 11.08 14.22
CA GLN A 159 -17.09 11.14 15.24
C GLN A 159 -15.99 12.13 14.84
N ALA A 160 -15.78 13.16 15.65
CA ALA A 160 -14.67 14.10 15.44
C ALA A 160 -13.31 13.44 15.72
N PHE A 161 -12.35 13.64 14.82
CA PHE A 161 -11.00 13.07 14.91
C PHE A 161 -10.28 13.46 16.20
N ASP A 162 -10.32 14.74 16.59
CA ASP A 162 -9.61 15.26 17.77
C ASP A 162 -9.96 14.53 19.07
N ASN A 163 -11.22 14.11 19.21
CA ASN A 163 -11.68 13.33 20.37
C ASN A 163 -11.27 11.85 20.27
N PHE A 164 -11.28 11.29 19.06
CA PHE A 164 -10.98 9.88 18.78
C PHE A 164 -9.48 9.57 18.84
N PHE A 165 -8.65 10.50 18.39
CA PHE A 165 -7.24 10.31 18.11
C PHE A 165 -6.43 9.82 19.32
N ILE A 166 -6.54 10.50 20.48
CA ILE A 166 -5.72 10.18 21.65
C ILE A 166 -6.07 8.78 22.20
N PRO A 167 -7.32 8.46 22.59
CA PRO A 167 -7.64 7.13 23.14
C PRO A 167 -7.37 5.98 22.16
N TYR A 168 -7.44 6.25 20.85
CA TYR A 168 -7.09 5.29 19.81
C TYR A 168 -5.59 5.05 19.76
N THR A 169 -4.78 6.09 19.53
CA THR A 169 -3.34 5.93 19.29
C THR A 169 -2.54 5.51 20.51
N THR A 170 -2.89 5.99 21.71
CA THR A 170 -2.20 5.59 22.96
C THR A 170 -2.44 4.12 23.32
N SER A 171 -3.51 3.50 22.81
CA SER A 171 -3.97 2.19 23.23
C SER A 171 -4.00 1.13 22.11
N LEU A 172 -3.67 1.52 20.89
CA LEU A 172 -3.47 0.61 19.76
C LEU A 172 -2.28 -0.30 20.05
N SER A 173 -2.47 -1.62 19.95
CA SER A 173 -1.36 -2.57 19.96
C SER A 173 -1.57 -3.70 18.97
N LEU A 174 -0.46 -4.15 18.40
CA LEU A 174 -0.37 -5.29 17.51
C LEU A 174 -0.11 -6.61 18.26
N ASN A 175 0.06 -6.57 19.59
CA ASN A 175 0.31 -7.75 20.41
C ASN A 175 1.50 -8.61 19.95
N TRP A 176 2.54 -7.98 19.39
CA TRP A 176 3.73 -8.69 18.91
C TRP A 176 4.46 -9.37 20.09
N PRO A 177 4.61 -10.71 20.10
CA PRO A 177 5.12 -11.44 21.27
C PRO A 177 6.66 -11.57 21.31
N HIS A 178 7.36 -11.10 20.28
CA HIS A 178 8.82 -11.17 20.17
C HIS A 178 9.48 -9.81 20.42
N SER A 179 10.78 -9.66 20.19
CA SER A 179 11.45 -8.37 20.41
C SER A 179 10.88 -7.32 19.45
N PRO A 180 10.68 -6.07 19.90
CA PRO A 180 10.36 -4.94 19.02
C PRO A 180 11.37 -4.74 17.89
N ARG A 181 12.61 -5.25 18.02
CA ARG A 181 13.65 -5.19 16.98
C ARG A 181 13.47 -6.24 15.88
N ASP A 182 12.75 -7.33 16.15
CA ASP A 182 12.61 -8.45 15.22
C ASP A 182 11.58 -8.17 14.11
N VAL A 183 10.99 -6.97 14.07
CA VAL A 183 9.97 -6.57 13.08
C VAL A 183 10.56 -6.15 11.74
N LEU A 184 11.85 -5.78 11.71
CA LEU A 184 12.61 -5.42 10.52
C LEU A 184 13.94 -6.18 10.48
N LEU A 185 14.35 -6.62 9.30
CA LEU A 185 15.62 -7.31 9.06
C LEU A 185 16.51 -6.44 8.18
N PRO A 186 17.85 -6.42 8.40
CA PRO A 186 18.78 -5.84 7.44
C PRO A 186 18.64 -6.54 6.08
N ALA A 187 18.55 -5.78 4.98
CA ALA A 187 18.32 -6.36 3.65
C ALA A 187 19.42 -7.37 3.22
N SER A 188 20.65 -7.19 3.70
CA SER A 188 21.77 -8.14 3.50
C SER A 188 21.59 -9.50 4.20
N SER A 189 20.62 -9.63 5.10
CA SER A 189 20.30 -10.86 5.83
C SER A 189 19.00 -11.52 5.38
N ALA A 190 18.24 -10.87 4.50
CA ALA A 190 17.00 -11.42 3.97
C ALA A 190 17.28 -12.55 2.95
N PRO A 191 16.49 -13.65 2.97
CA PRO A 191 16.63 -14.69 1.96
C PRO A 191 16.27 -14.15 0.57
N ALA A 192 17.13 -14.40 -0.42
CA ALA A 192 17.06 -13.82 -1.78
C ALA A 192 15.78 -14.15 -2.60
N ASN A 193 14.85 -14.95 -2.05
CA ASN A 193 13.56 -15.25 -2.66
C ASN A 193 12.44 -14.24 -2.33
N ALA A 194 12.68 -13.24 -1.48
CA ALA A 194 11.69 -12.20 -1.18
C ALA A 194 11.36 -11.27 -2.38
N THR A 195 12.19 -11.29 -3.44
CA THR A 195 12.09 -10.38 -4.60
C THR A 195 11.65 -11.09 -5.89
N SER A 196 11.37 -12.40 -5.87
CA SER A 196 10.94 -13.13 -7.06
C SER A 196 9.43 -13.02 -7.27
N THR A 197 9.00 -12.10 -8.14
CA THR A 197 7.68 -12.18 -8.79
C THR A 197 7.54 -13.54 -9.50
N PRO A 198 6.43 -14.28 -9.30
CA PRO A 198 6.20 -15.52 -10.05
C PRO A 198 6.00 -15.18 -11.52
N SER A 199 7.02 -15.45 -12.33
CA SER A 199 6.97 -15.24 -13.78
C SER A 199 6.07 -16.29 -14.42
N ILE A 200 4.81 -15.93 -14.72
CA ILE A 200 3.91 -16.77 -15.50
C ILE A 200 4.41 -16.80 -16.95
N ASN A 201 4.89 -17.97 -17.40
CA ASN A 201 5.30 -18.17 -18.79
C ASN A 201 4.10 -17.97 -19.72
N THR A 202 4.03 -16.80 -20.35
CA THR A 202 3.00 -16.44 -21.32
C THR A 202 3.59 -16.45 -22.72
N THR A 203 2.95 -17.17 -23.65
CA THR A 203 3.27 -17.07 -25.08
C THR A 203 2.76 -15.74 -25.67
N PRO A 204 3.23 -15.30 -26.85
CA PRO A 204 2.87 -13.98 -27.44
C PRO A 204 1.39 -13.76 -27.78
N SER A 205 0.48 -14.63 -27.36
CA SER A 205 -0.97 -14.56 -27.63
C SER A 205 -1.85 -14.77 -26.39
N GLY A 206 -1.28 -14.79 -25.17
CA GLY A 206 -2.04 -14.56 -23.94
C GLY A 206 -2.99 -15.67 -23.49
N ILE A 207 -2.75 -16.94 -23.85
CA ILE A 207 -3.57 -18.08 -23.43
C ILE A 207 -2.80 -18.93 -22.39
N PRO A 208 -3.37 -19.25 -21.21
CA PRO A 208 -2.76 -20.17 -20.25
C PRO A 208 -2.61 -21.59 -20.81
N VAL A 209 -1.52 -22.27 -20.46
CA VAL A 209 -1.25 -23.64 -20.91
C VAL A 209 -1.65 -24.65 -19.84
N ASP A 210 -2.66 -25.46 -20.12
CA ASP A 210 -3.16 -26.52 -19.22
C ASP A 210 -2.19 -27.71 -19.16
N PRO A 211 -1.77 -28.19 -17.97
CA PRO A 211 -0.70 -29.18 -17.84
C PRO A 211 -1.21 -30.63 -17.92
N ALA A 212 -1.88 -31.02 -19.02
CA ALA A 212 -2.44 -32.37 -19.14
C ALA A 212 -2.67 -32.91 -20.58
N THR A 213 -1.62 -33.08 -21.39
CA THR A 213 -1.47 -34.27 -22.27
C THR A 213 -0.10 -34.34 -22.94
N GLU A 214 0.68 -35.38 -22.64
CA GLU A 214 1.93 -35.72 -23.32
C GLU A 214 1.78 -37.08 -24.02
N ALA A 215 1.85 -37.12 -25.37
CA ALA A 215 1.95 -38.37 -26.15
C ALA A 215 2.32 -38.19 -27.65
N SER A 216 3.61 -37.95 -27.97
CA SER A 216 4.31 -38.38 -29.22
C SER A 216 3.83 -37.91 -30.61
N PRO A 217 4.61 -38.11 -31.71
CA PRO A 217 6.08 -38.14 -31.88
C PRO A 217 6.60 -37.11 -32.94
N PRO A 218 7.93 -36.93 -33.16
CA PRO A 218 8.49 -35.87 -34.01
C PRO A 218 9.00 -36.31 -35.40
N ALA A 219 8.97 -35.41 -36.38
CA ALA A 219 9.91 -35.25 -37.54
C ALA A 219 9.31 -34.34 -38.66
N PRO A 220 10.10 -33.81 -39.61
CA PRO A 220 11.54 -33.56 -39.64
C PRO A 220 11.91 -32.07 -39.92
N ALA A 221 13.20 -31.75 -39.91
CA ALA A 221 13.73 -30.42 -40.21
C ALA A 221 13.87 -30.13 -41.71
N THR A 222 13.84 -28.85 -42.09
CA THR A 222 14.36 -28.32 -43.36
C THR A 222 15.27 -27.12 -43.08
N GLN A 223 16.44 -27.12 -43.74
CA GLN A 223 17.40 -26.02 -43.77
C GLN A 223 17.04 -25.02 -44.87
N ASP A 224 17.56 -23.81 -44.73
CA ASP A 224 17.93 -22.77 -45.74
C ASP A 224 17.85 -21.42 -44.99
N GLY A 225 18.71 -20.42 -45.14
CA GLY A 225 19.88 -20.15 -45.98
C GLY A 225 20.15 -18.64 -45.82
N ASP A 226 21.16 -18.27 -45.04
CA ASP A 226 22.38 -17.57 -45.51
C ASP A 226 22.26 -16.03 -45.75
N SER A 227 23.40 -15.36 -45.62
CA SER A 227 23.76 -14.06 -46.20
C SER A 227 23.32 -12.72 -45.54
N SER A 228 24.36 -12.06 -44.98
CA SER A 228 24.73 -10.64 -45.20
C SER A 228 24.20 -9.52 -44.29
N SER A 229 25.14 -8.92 -43.55
CA SER A 229 25.07 -7.53 -43.04
C SER A 229 25.34 -6.52 -44.17
N PRO A 230 25.10 -5.21 -43.94
CA PRO A 230 26.28 -4.37 -43.71
C PRO A 230 26.13 -3.32 -42.59
N LYS A 231 27.27 -2.77 -42.20
CA LYS A 231 27.48 -1.75 -41.16
C LYS A 231 27.35 -0.35 -41.75
N ALA A 232 26.81 0.61 -40.99
CA ALA A 232 26.97 2.05 -41.22
C ALA A 232 27.21 2.74 -39.86
N ASP A 233 27.83 3.92 -39.89
CA ASP A 233 28.56 4.53 -38.77
C ASP A 233 28.15 6.00 -38.54
N ASP A 234 28.73 6.61 -37.50
CA ASP A 234 28.80 8.05 -37.18
C ASP A 234 27.58 8.72 -36.48
N GLY A 235 27.84 9.73 -35.63
CA GLY A 235 26.84 10.81 -35.55
C GLY A 235 26.71 11.79 -34.37
N SER A 236 27.35 11.65 -33.20
CA SER A 236 27.63 12.76 -32.25
C SER A 236 26.50 13.57 -31.52
N SER A 237 26.74 13.81 -30.20
CA SER A 237 26.41 15.02 -29.39
C SER A 237 24.99 15.34 -28.84
N GLY A 238 24.98 15.91 -27.61
CA GLY A 238 23.82 16.49 -26.87
C GLY A 238 23.41 15.65 -25.65
N ASP A 239 23.96 15.83 -24.44
CA ASP A 239 23.77 16.91 -23.44
C ASP A 239 22.52 16.77 -22.55
N ALA A 240 22.70 17.11 -21.26
CA ALA A 240 21.73 17.35 -20.19
C ALA A 240 20.47 16.44 -20.10
N GLY A 241 20.51 15.45 -19.19
CA GLY A 241 19.33 14.65 -18.83
C GLY A 241 19.43 14.06 -17.43
N SER A 242 18.85 14.76 -16.45
CA SER A 242 18.64 14.40 -15.04
C SER A 242 18.88 12.93 -14.66
N SER A 243 19.81 12.69 -13.72
CA SER A 243 19.90 11.41 -13.00
C SER A 243 18.64 11.26 -12.14
N ALA A 244 17.57 10.72 -12.72
CA ALA A 244 16.36 10.33 -12.01
C ALA A 244 16.78 9.49 -10.81
N ASN A 245 16.49 10.00 -9.60
CA ASN A 245 17.07 9.50 -8.37
C ASN A 245 16.75 8.00 -8.24
N VAL A 246 17.75 7.15 -8.42
CA VAL A 246 17.61 5.71 -8.27
C VAL A 246 17.28 5.50 -6.81
N GLY A 247 16.04 5.13 -6.51
CA GLY A 247 15.64 4.77 -5.15
C GLY A 247 16.61 3.71 -4.66
N ALA A 248 17.36 4.04 -3.61
CA ALA A 248 18.33 3.12 -3.04
C ALA A 248 17.60 1.85 -2.59
N GLU A 249 18.21 0.68 -2.80
CA GLU A 249 17.70 -0.56 -2.24
C GLU A 249 17.51 -0.37 -0.72
N PRO A 250 16.33 -0.71 -0.16
CA PRO A 250 16.01 -0.40 1.23
C PRO A 250 17.01 -1.09 2.17
N GLU A 251 17.57 -0.35 3.13
CA GLU A 251 18.51 -0.91 4.11
C GLU A 251 17.83 -1.95 5.03
N TRP A 252 16.51 -1.78 5.23
CA TRP A 252 15.66 -2.57 6.10
C TRP A 252 14.45 -3.10 5.35
N VAL A 253 14.22 -4.40 5.45
CA VAL A 253 13.01 -5.08 4.94
C VAL A 253 12.15 -5.58 6.09
N ILE A 254 10.87 -5.80 5.84
CA ILE A 254 9.97 -6.37 6.85
C ILE A 254 10.32 -7.83 7.15
N ASN A 255 10.26 -8.23 8.42
CA ASN A 255 10.38 -9.64 8.77
C ASN A 255 9.11 -10.39 8.26
N PRO A 256 9.22 -11.48 7.47
CA PRO A 256 8.07 -12.26 7.03
C PRO A 256 7.16 -12.75 8.17
N ASP A 257 7.72 -13.14 9.32
CA ASP A 257 6.92 -13.56 10.50
C ASP A 257 6.12 -12.38 11.06
N PHE A 258 6.70 -11.19 11.04
CA PHE A 258 6.05 -9.96 11.46
C PHE A 258 4.96 -9.51 10.47
N GLU A 259 5.21 -9.65 9.16
CA GLU A 259 4.23 -9.37 8.12
C GLU A 259 3.03 -10.33 8.22
N ALA A 260 3.25 -11.61 8.42
CA ALA A 260 2.18 -12.59 8.66
C ALA A 260 1.38 -12.24 9.93
N HIS A 261 2.06 -11.81 11.00
CA HIS A 261 1.42 -11.40 12.24
C HIS A 261 0.59 -10.11 12.09
N LEU A 262 1.11 -9.08 11.42
CA LEU A 262 0.39 -7.81 11.26
C LEU A 262 -0.80 -7.90 10.31
N ARG A 263 -0.75 -8.80 9.32
CA ARG A 263 -1.86 -9.00 8.36
C ARG A 263 -3.03 -9.79 8.95
N ASN A 264 -2.90 -10.35 10.15
CA ASN A 264 -4.00 -10.97 10.89
C ASN A 264 -4.69 -9.94 11.82
N ILE A 265 -5.95 -9.59 11.53
CA ILE A 265 -6.74 -8.62 12.32
C ILE A 265 -6.91 -9.04 13.79
N GLU A 266 -6.90 -10.34 14.10
CA GLU A 266 -7.01 -10.83 15.48
C GLU A 266 -5.81 -10.47 16.36
N ASN A 267 -4.68 -10.06 15.77
CA ASN A 267 -3.53 -9.57 16.52
C ASN A 267 -3.64 -8.09 16.90
N TRP A 268 -4.52 -7.33 16.25
CA TRP A 268 -4.77 -5.94 16.60
C TRP A 268 -5.73 -5.84 17.80
N SER A 269 -5.43 -4.98 18.77
CA SER A 269 -6.32 -4.62 19.86
C SER A 269 -6.22 -3.14 20.22
N LEU A 270 -7.24 -2.65 20.93
CA LEU A 270 -7.22 -1.38 21.65
C LEU A 270 -7.23 -1.65 23.15
N GLY A 271 -6.72 -0.70 23.95
CA GLY A 271 -6.65 -0.83 25.40
C GLY A 271 -7.93 -0.36 26.11
N PRO A 272 -8.04 -0.59 27.45
CA PRO A 272 -9.21 -0.17 28.24
C PRO A 272 -9.51 1.34 28.16
N GLN A 273 -8.50 2.18 27.91
CA GLN A 273 -8.67 3.63 27.70
C GLN A 273 -9.62 3.95 26.54
N PHE A 274 -9.50 3.23 25.41
CA PHE A 274 -10.42 3.39 24.29
C PHE A 274 -11.84 2.96 24.67
N SER A 275 -11.99 1.84 25.37
CA SER A 275 -13.29 1.36 25.83
C SER A 275 -13.96 2.28 26.85
N ALA A 276 -13.18 3.03 27.64
CA ALA A 276 -13.71 4.01 28.58
C ALA A 276 -14.12 5.32 27.89
N ALA A 277 -13.40 5.73 26.84
CA ALA A 277 -13.74 6.91 26.04
C ALA A 277 -14.91 6.66 25.08
N PHE A 278 -14.99 5.45 24.50
CA PHE A 278 -15.96 5.06 23.49
C PHE A 278 -16.61 3.68 23.78
N PRO A 279 -17.49 3.58 24.81
CA PRO A 279 -18.10 2.32 25.20
C PRO A 279 -18.86 1.60 24.06
N ASP A 280 -19.55 2.36 23.21
CA ASP A 280 -20.31 1.80 22.09
C ASP A 280 -19.38 1.29 20.97
N LEU A 281 -18.31 2.05 20.67
CA LEU A 281 -17.30 1.66 19.66
C LEU A 281 -16.48 0.44 20.08
N ALA A 282 -16.29 0.24 21.39
CA ALA A 282 -15.58 -0.90 21.97
C ALA A 282 -16.16 -2.25 21.52
N THR A 283 -17.45 -2.30 21.16
CA THR A 283 -18.13 -3.52 20.69
C THR A 283 -17.71 -3.99 19.30
N TYR A 284 -17.00 -3.14 18.54
CA TYR A 284 -16.55 -3.42 17.16
C TYR A 284 -15.04 -3.73 17.05
N VAL A 285 -14.32 -3.70 18.18
CA VAL A 285 -12.87 -3.87 18.25
C VAL A 285 -12.50 -4.91 19.31
N LYS A 286 -11.28 -5.42 19.25
CA LYS A 286 -10.73 -6.28 20.32
C LYS A 286 -10.18 -5.40 21.42
N ILE A 287 -10.78 -5.43 22.61
CA ILE A 287 -10.21 -4.80 23.81
C ILE A 287 -9.32 -5.79 24.54
N LYS A 288 -8.13 -5.35 24.95
CA LYS A 288 -7.18 -6.16 25.74
C LYS A 288 -6.38 -5.27 26.69
N ASP A 289 -6.15 -5.74 27.90
CA ASP A 289 -5.18 -5.11 28.82
C ASP A 289 -3.76 -5.18 28.23
N GLN A 290 -3.05 -4.06 28.31
CA GLN A 290 -1.65 -3.90 27.84
C GLN A 290 -0.66 -4.17 28.97
#